data_AF-A0AAD7AZN3-F1
#
_entry.id   AF-A0AAD7AZN3-F1
#
_cell.length_a   1.000
_cell.length_b   1.000
_cell.length_c   1.000
_cell.angle_alpha   90.00
_cell.angle_beta   90.00
_cell.angle_gamma   90.00
#
_symmetry.space_group_name_H-M   'P 1'
#
loop_
_entity.id
_entity.type
_entity.pdbx_description
1 polymer ?
#
loop_
_entity_poly.entity_id
_entity_poly.type
_entity_poly.pdbx_seq_one_letter_code
_entity_poly.pdbx_strand_id
1 'polypeptide(L)'
;MHPCLRIAEIVDLIFEELKECDLTRNRTLAALARTCRGFHEPALDVLWSEQCTLRHVLKCLPSNLWEEIPGKSGKTVLVRLRLGESSSSMTLQRITGTIQAKDWDRPMFFARRIQTLSLDRYVDKESFPDVTVLEAISAGFPQDYLFPNLRTLRWRPDQHALFPFIRLF
;
A
#
# COMPACT_ATOMS: atom_id res chain seq x y z
N MET A 1 13.81 25.76 5.01
CA MET A 1 12.48 25.48 5.62
C MET A 1 12.10 26.68 6.47
N HIS A 2 10.99 27.34 6.12
CA HIS A 2 10.52 28.54 6.83
C HIS A 2 10.20 28.21 8.30
N PRO A 3 10.45 29.11 9.27
CA PRO A 3 10.22 28.84 10.69
C PRO A 3 8.81 28.36 11.05
N CYS A 4 7.77 28.87 10.39
CA CYS A 4 6.39 28.42 10.64
C CYS A 4 6.15 26.93 10.32
N LEU A 5 6.90 26.36 9.36
CA LEU A 5 6.80 24.95 8.97
C LEU A 5 7.57 24.01 9.92
N ARG A 6 8.13 24.55 11.01
CA ARG A 6 8.70 23.76 12.11
C ARG A 6 7.72 23.58 13.27
N ILE A 7 6.59 24.26 13.23
CA ILE A 7 5.53 24.17 14.25
C ILE A 7 4.65 22.98 13.88
N ALA A 8 4.63 21.95 14.73
CA ALA A 8 3.95 20.68 14.43
C ALA A 8 2.46 20.90 14.15
N GLU A 9 1.82 21.78 14.90
CA GLU A 9 0.41 22.13 14.80
C GLU A 9 0.06 22.72 13.42
N ILE A 10 0.95 23.54 12.85
CA ILE A 10 0.76 24.09 11.50
C ILE A 10 0.89 22.98 10.46
N VAL A 11 1.82 22.05 10.66
CA VAL A 11 2.00 20.90 9.77
C VAL A 11 0.78 19.99 9.82
N ASP A 12 0.27 19.69 11.01
CA ASP A 12 -0.93 18.88 11.21
C ASP A 12 -2.15 19.51 10.52
N LEU A 13 -2.36 20.83 10.68
CA LEU A 13 -3.41 21.56 9.97
C LEU A 13 -3.30 21.45 8.45
N ILE A 14 -2.09 21.53 7.89
CA ILE A 14 -1.89 21.33 6.44
C ILE A 14 -2.32 19.94 6.00
N PHE A 15 -1.97 18.90 6.77
CA PHE A 15 -2.35 17.52 6.44
C PHE A 15 -3.83 17.23 6.70
N GLU A 16 -4.45 17.92 7.65
CA GLU A 16 -5.89 17.87 7.88
C GLU A 16 -6.71 18.39 6.69
N GLU A 17 -6.20 19.35 5.93
CA GLU A 17 -6.84 19.80 4.68
C GLU A 17 -6.80 18.72 3.59
N LEU A 18 -5.96 17.69 3.73
CA LEU A 18 -5.81 16.58 2.78
C LEU A 18 -6.66 15.36 3.17
N LYS A 19 -7.86 15.59 3.73
CA LYS A 19 -8.81 14.54 4.17
C LYS A 19 -9.47 13.78 3.02
N GLU A 20 -9.63 14.38 1.85
CA GLU A 20 -10.30 13.73 0.72
C GLU A 20 -9.43 12.60 0.13
N CYS A 21 -9.88 11.35 0.23
CA CYS A 21 -9.19 10.19 -0.31
C CYS A 21 -9.34 10.08 -1.84
N ASP A 22 -8.60 10.92 -2.57
CA ASP A 22 -8.49 10.87 -4.03
C ASP A 22 -7.02 10.68 -4.53
N LEU A 23 -6.85 10.53 -5.83
CA LEU A 23 -5.51 10.36 -6.44
C LEU A 23 -4.68 11.63 -6.35
N THR A 24 -5.32 12.79 -6.36
CA THR A 24 -4.66 14.09 -6.25
C THR A 24 -3.98 14.21 -4.89
N ARG A 25 -4.69 13.84 -3.82
CA ARG A 25 -4.19 13.76 -2.45
C ARG A 25 -2.94 12.91 -2.36
N ASN A 26 -2.96 11.68 -2.88
CA ASN A 26 -1.80 10.79 -2.82
C ASN A 26 -0.58 11.36 -3.59
N ARG A 27 -0.81 12.00 -4.74
CA ARG A 27 0.26 12.71 -5.48
C ARG A 27 0.82 13.87 -4.68
N THR A 28 -0.04 14.68 -4.06
CA THR A 28 0.34 15.81 -3.20
C THR A 28 1.12 15.34 -1.99
N LEU A 29 0.65 14.32 -1.26
CA LEU A 29 1.34 13.75 -0.11
C LEU A 29 2.71 13.19 -0.50
N ALA A 30 2.79 12.46 -1.62
CA ALA A 30 4.07 11.96 -2.12
C ALA A 30 5.03 13.11 -2.50
N ALA A 31 4.51 14.22 -3.04
CA ALA A 31 5.30 15.41 -3.31
C ALA A 31 5.79 16.05 -2.00
N LEU A 32 4.89 16.28 -1.02
CA LEU A 32 5.20 16.83 0.30
C LEU A 32 6.30 16.02 1.00
N ALA A 33 6.19 14.69 1.00
CA ALA A 33 7.18 13.78 1.58
C ALA A 33 8.59 13.96 0.99
N ARG A 34 8.70 14.44 -0.25
CA ARG A 34 9.99 14.66 -0.95
C ARG A 34 10.48 16.11 -0.88
N THR A 35 9.67 17.06 -0.42
CA THR A 35 10.07 18.48 -0.41
C THR A 35 11.12 18.80 0.64
N CYS A 36 10.94 18.33 1.88
CA CYS A 36 11.77 18.71 3.01
C CYS A 36 11.64 17.73 4.18
N ARG A 37 12.64 17.73 5.09
CA ARG A 37 12.72 16.77 6.20
C ARG A 37 11.54 16.85 7.18
N GLY A 38 11.05 18.06 7.49
CA GLY A 38 9.92 18.22 8.42
C GLY A 38 8.58 17.76 7.84
N PHE A 39 8.43 17.70 6.51
CA PHE A 39 7.23 17.12 5.88
C PHE A 39 7.40 15.62 5.58
N HIS A 40 8.62 15.09 5.65
CA HIS A 40 8.90 13.72 5.24
C HIS A 40 8.09 12.69 6.03
N GLU A 41 8.24 12.70 7.35
CA GLU A 41 7.57 11.74 8.23
C GLU A 41 6.04 11.93 8.24
N PRO A 42 5.50 13.15 8.48
CA PRO A 42 4.05 13.35 8.52
C PRO A 42 3.35 13.02 7.19
N ALA A 43 3.97 13.38 6.06
CA ALA A 43 3.39 13.06 4.76
C ALA A 43 3.34 11.56 4.50
N LEU A 44 4.37 10.81 4.92
CA LEU A 44 4.38 9.36 4.79
C LEU A 44 3.36 8.70 5.72
N ASP A 45 3.19 9.20 6.95
CA ASP A 45 2.15 8.70 7.86
C ASP A 45 0.76 8.83 7.23
N VAL A 46 0.45 10.00 6.70
CA VAL A 46 -0.86 10.27 6.09
C VAL A 46 -1.03 9.50 4.77
N LEU A 47 0.01 9.42 3.94
CA LEU A 47 -0.01 8.69 2.66
C LEU A 47 -0.22 7.19 2.85
N TRP A 48 0.41 6.60 3.85
CA TRP A 48 0.36 5.15 4.10
C TRP A 48 -0.77 4.74 5.05
N SER A 49 -1.39 5.68 5.79
CA SER A 49 -2.45 5.41 6.77
C SER A 49 -3.59 4.52 6.28
N GLU A 50 -4.10 4.75 5.06
CA GLU A 50 -5.16 3.94 4.44
C GLU A 50 -4.66 3.34 3.13
N GLN A 51 -4.64 2.02 3.04
CA GLN A 51 -4.31 1.28 1.82
C GLN A 51 -5.49 0.45 1.34
N CYS A 52 -5.67 0.38 0.03
CA CYS A 52 -6.65 -0.51 -0.61
C CYS A 52 -6.01 -1.73 -1.27
N THR A 53 -4.70 -1.89 -1.14
CA THR A 53 -3.97 -3.00 -1.76
C THR A 53 -2.68 -3.34 -1.02
N LEU A 54 -2.34 -4.63 -1.01
CA LEU A 54 -1.06 -5.12 -0.49
C LEU A 54 0.12 -4.82 -1.42
N ARG A 55 -0.18 -4.51 -2.68
CA ARG A 55 0.83 -4.27 -3.72
C ARG A 55 1.87 -3.23 -3.33
N HIS A 56 1.47 -2.13 -2.70
CA HIS A 56 2.40 -1.05 -2.38
C HIS A 56 3.49 -1.51 -1.40
N VAL A 57 3.12 -2.34 -0.43
CA VAL A 57 4.06 -2.94 0.53
C VAL A 57 4.93 -3.98 -0.14
N LEU A 58 4.35 -4.82 -1.01
CA LEU A 58 5.11 -5.82 -1.77
C LEU A 58 6.12 -5.21 -2.75
N LYS A 59 5.81 -4.06 -3.36
CA LYS A 59 6.76 -3.31 -4.19
C LYS A 59 7.97 -2.78 -3.42
N CYS A 60 7.90 -2.76 -2.09
CA CYS A 60 9.01 -2.36 -1.24
C CYS A 60 9.99 -3.51 -0.95
N LEU A 61 9.62 -4.76 -1.29
CA LEU A 61 10.57 -5.87 -1.31
C LEU A 61 11.63 -5.64 -2.42
N PRO A 62 12.84 -6.20 -2.25
CA PRO A 62 13.86 -6.22 -3.30
C PRO A 62 13.29 -6.62 -4.67
N SER A 63 13.66 -5.87 -5.71
CA SER A 63 13.07 -6.00 -7.06
C SER A 63 13.35 -7.35 -7.73
N ASN A 64 14.28 -8.13 -7.21
CA ASN A 64 14.57 -9.49 -7.67
C ASN A 64 13.65 -10.56 -7.05
N LEU A 65 12.83 -10.20 -6.05
CA LEU A 65 11.94 -11.14 -5.35
C LEU A 65 10.51 -11.14 -5.88
N TRP A 66 10.17 -10.21 -6.77
CA TRP A 66 8.85 -10.14 -7.35
C TRP A 66 8.89 -9.71 -8.80
N GLU A 67 7.88 -10.11 -9.55
CA GLU A 67 7.66 -9.66 -10.91
C GLU A 67 6.20 -9.23 -11.11
N GLU A 68 5.98 -8.33 -12.05
CA GLU A 68 4.64 -7.96 -12.49
C GLU A 68 4.24 -8.77 -13.72
N ILE A 69 3.17 -9.55 -13.59
CA ILE A 69 2.61 -10.38 -14.66
C ILE A 69 1.36 -9.68 -15.20
N PRO A 70 1.11 -9.62 -16.51
CA PRO A 70 -0.17 -9.12 -17.03
C PRO A 70 -1.35 -9.97 -16.51
N GLY A 71 -2.41 -9.31 -16.04
CA GLY A 71 -3.63 -9.97 -15.57
C GLY A 71 -4.29 -10.79 -16.68
N LYS A 72 -4.96 -11.90 -16.32
CA LYS A 72 -5.47 -12.91 -17.27
C LYS A 72 -6.56 -12.36 -18.19
N SER A 73 -7.17 -11.24 -17.80
CA SER A 73 -8.24 -10.62 -18.57
C SER A 73 -7.75 -9.86 -19.82
N GLY A 74 -6.45 -9.52 -19.94
CA GLY A 74 -5.95 -8.63 -21.00
C GLY A 74 -6.65 -7.26 -21.05
N LYS A 75 -7.52 -6.97 -20.08
CA LYS A 75 -8.29 -5.74 -19.99
C LYS A 75 -7.41 -4.72 -19.30
N THR A 76 -6.81 -3.85 -20.09
CA THR A 76 -6.44 -2.54 -19.61
C THR A 76 -7.71 -1.87 -19.08
N VAL A 77 -7.82 -1.72 -17.76
CA VAL A 77 -8.88 -0.90 -17.20
C VAL A 77 -8.50 0.54 -17.51
N LEU A 78 -9.20 1.14 -18.47
CA LEU A 78 -9.25 2.58 -18.59
C LEU A 78 -9.95 3.10 -17.33
N VAL A 79 -9.16 3.43 -16.31
CA VAL A 79 -9.69 4.19 -15.19
C VAL A 79 -10.01 5.56 -15.76
N ARG A 80 -11.30 5.87 -15.89
CA ARG A 80 -11.76 7.18 -16.33
C ARG A 80 -11.47 8.18 -15.21
N LEU A 81 -10.25 8.69 -15.19
CA LEU A 81 -9.80 9.73 -14.28
C LEU A 81 -10.38 11.07 -14.76
N ARG A 82 -10.99 11.84 -13.85
CA ARG A 82 -11.58 13.15 -14.16
C ARG A 82 -10.56 14.21 -14.66
N LEU A 83 -9.27 13.89 -14.77
CA LEU A 83 -8.23 14.72 -15.39
C LEU A 83 -7.16 13.88 -16.13
N GLY A 84 -7.61 13.05 -17.09
CA GLY A 84 -6.75 12.43 -18.10
C GLY A 84 -6.73 10.90 -18.03
N GLU A 85 -7.02 10.26 -19.17
CA GLU A 85 -7.06 8.82 -19.34
C GLU A 85 -5.70 8.19 -18.97
N SER A 86 -5.60 7.54 -17.80
CA SER A 86 -4.44 6.72 -17.48
C SER A 86 -4.83 5.26 -17.63
N SER A 87 -4.36 4.68 -18.72
CA SER A 87 -4.31 3.26 -18.99
C SER A 87 -3.54 2.56 -17.87
N SER A 88 -4.25 2.05 -16.86
CA SER A 88 -3.63 1.21 -15.83
C SER A 88 -3.74 -0.23 -16.28
N SER A 89 -2.67 -0.75 -16.86
CA SER A 89 -2.56 -2.19 -17.14
C SER A 89 -2.68 -2.94 -15.82
N MET A 90 -3.67 -3.83 -15.73
CA MET A 90 -3.87 -4.66 -14.54
C MET A 90 -2.73 -5.68 -14.49
N THR A 91 -1.78 -5.48 -13.59
CA THR A 91 -0.72 -6.48 -13.34
C THR A 91 -1.07 -7.33 -12.10
N LEU A 92 -0.49 -8.50 -11.99
CA LEU A 92 -0.42 -9.34 -10.81
C LEU A 92 1.00 -9.27 -10.28
N GLN A 93 1.21 -9.46 -8.98
CA GLN A 93 2.56 -9.66 -8.45
C GLN A 93 2.77 -11.13 -8.16
N ARG A 94 3.89 -11.68 -8.63
CA ARG A 94 4.34 -13.04 -8.29
C ARG A 94 5.62 -12.94 -7.50
N ILE A 95 5.72 -13.72 -6.42
CA ILE A 95 6.97 -13.89 -5.67
C ILE A 95 7.82 -14.94 -6.39
N THR A 96 9.03 -14.57 -6.79
CA THR A 96 9.92 -15.40 -7.63
C THR A 96 11.06 -16.05 -6.84
N GLY A 97 11.26 -15.64 -5.59
CA GLY A 97 12.33 -16.15 -4.73
C GLY A 97 11.94 -16.23 -3.27
N THR A 98 12.80 -16.87 -2.47
CA THR A 98 12.64 -16.96 -1.03
C THR A 98 12.86 -15.60 -0.37
N ILE A 99 11.85 -15.11 0.34
CA ILE A 99 11.93 -13.85 1.08
C ILE A 99 12.69 -14.10 2.38
N GLN A 100 13.81 -13.42 2.58
CA GLN A 100 14.61 -13.49 3.80
C GLN A 100 14.12 -12.46 4.82
N ALA A 101 14.41 -12.68 6.11
CA ALA A 101 14.04 -11.75 7.17
C ALA A 101 14.50 -10.29 6.90
N LYS A 102 15.70 -10.11 6.36
CA LYS A 102 16.27 -8.78 6.01
C LYS A 102 15.51 -8.05 4.91
N ASP A 103 14.80 -8.79 4.05
CA ASP A 103 14.08 -8.20 2.91
C ASP A 103 12.84 -7.43 3.39
N TRP A 104 12.46 -7.61 4.64
CA TRP A 104 11.33 -6.94 5.29
C TRP A 104 11.65 -5.58 5.90
N ASP A 105 12.92 -5.15 5.98
CA ASP A 105 13.29 -3.87 6.60
C ASP A 105 12.55 -2.68 5.95
N ARG A 106 12.55 -2.63 4.62
CA ARG A 106 11.90 -1.55 3.86
C ARG A 106 10.38 -1.67 3.84
N PRO A 107 9.77 -2.85 3.58
CA PRO A 107 8.34 -3.04 3.77
C PRO A 107 7.86 -2.62 5.15
N MET A 108 8.57 -2.99 6.21
CA MET A 108 8.15 -2.75 7.59
C MET A 108 8.18 -1.26 7.96
N PHE A 109 9.11 -0.51 7.39
CA PHE A 109 9.16 0.96 7.53
C PHE A 109 7.83 1.64 7.13
N PHE A 110 7.15 1.12 6.11
CA PHE A 110 5.86 1.61 5.63
C PHE A 110 4.68 0.88 6.26
N ALA A 111 4.78 -0.44 6.45
CA ALA A 111 3.70 -1.27 6.95
C ALA A 111 3.23 -0.84 8.35
N ARG A 112 4.16 -0.40 9.21
CA ARG A 112 3.84 0.17 10.53
C ARG A 112 2.97 1.44 10.48
N ARG A 113 2.87 2.13 9.35
CA ARG A 113 2.04 3.34 9.19
C ARG A 113 0.61 3.03 8.76
N ILE A 114 0.36 1.80 8.30
CA ILE A 114 -0.95 1.38 7.80
C ILE A 114 -1.87 1.16 9.01
N GLN A 115 -2.96 1.93 9.07
CA GLN A 115 -3.99 1.86 10.10
C GLN A 115 -5.30 1.31 9.54
N THR A 116 -5.56 1.53 8.26
CA THR A 116 -6.75 1.00 7.57
C THR A 116 -6.32 0.23 6.32
N LEU A 117 -6.72 -1.03 6.22
CA LEU A 117 -6.52 -1.84 5.04
C LEU A 117 -7.89 -2.26 4.48
N SER A 118 -8.23 -1.75 3.30
CA SER A 118 -9.50 -2.02 2.63
C SER A 118 -9.30 -2.93 1.42
N LEU A 119 -9.28 -4.24 1.65
CA LEU A 119 -9.19 -5.26 0.59
C LEU A 119 -10.55 -5.56 -0.04
N ASP A 120 -11.62 -4.90 0.40
CA ASP A 120 -12.96 -5.01 -0.14
C ASP A 120 -13.22 -4.12 -1.36
N ARG A 121 -12.36 -3.12 -1.59
CA ARG A 121 -12.52 -2.13 -2.66
C ARG A 121 -11.90 -2.55 -3.99
N TYR A 122 -11.39 -3.78 -4.12
CA TYR A 122 -10.92 -4.28 -5.40
C TYR A 122 -12.07 -4.34 -6.41
N VAL A 123 -12.00 -3.51 -7.44
CA VAL A 123 -13.00 -3.48 -8.52
C VAL A 123 -13.04 -4.84 -9.24
N ASP A 124 -11.88 -5.53 -9.31
CA ASP A 124 -11.72 -6.82 -9.95
C ASP A 124 -11.10 -7.86 -9.01
N LYS A 125 -11.63 -9.09 -9.03
CA LYS A 125 -11.12 -10.24 -8.24
C LYS A 125 -9.63 -10.52 -8.47
N GLU A 126 -9.10 -10.12 -9.62
CA GLU A 126 -7.69 -10.29 -9.98
C GLU A 126 -6.75 -9.28 -9.32
N SER A 127 -7.24 -8.24 -8.66
CA SER A 127 -6.37 -7.27 -7.97
C SER A 127 -5.94 -7.73 -6.58
N PHE A 128 -6.56 -8.79 -6.05
CA PHE A 128 -6.18 -9.41 -4.79
C PHE A 128 -4.89 -10.22 -4.99
N PRO A 129 -3.93 -10.19 -4.05
CA PRO A 129 -2.78 -11.09 -4.12
C PRO A 129 -3.23 -12.54 -4.17
N ASP A 130 -2.64 -13.29 -5.10
CA ASP A 130 -2.87 -14.73 -5.25
C ASP A 130 -2.51 -15.47 -3.96
N VAL A 131 -3.13 -16.65 -3.74
CA VAL A 131 -2.85 -17.52 -2.60
C VAL A 131 -1.35 -17.76 -2.47
N THR A 132 -0.68 -18.01 -3.60
CA THR A 132 0.77 -18.25 -3.68
C THR A 132 1.61 -17.10 -3.14
N VAL A 133 1.14 -15.85 -3.31
CA VAL A 133 1.80 -14.66 -2.77
C VAL A 133 1.64 -14.60 -1.27
N LEU A 134 0.44 -14.86 -0.75
CA LEU A 134 0.18 -14.86 0.70
C LEU A 134 0.90 -16.02 1.41
N GLU A 135 1.05 -17.17 0.76
CA GLU A 135 1.86 -18.29 1.24
C GLU A 135 3.34 -17.90 1.34
N ALA A 136 3.89 -17.31 0.28
CA ALA A 136 5.28 -16.86 0.27
C ALA A 136 5.55 -15.80 1.36
N ILE A 137 4.60 -14.88 1.57
CA ILE A 137 4.65 -13.92 2.67
C ILE A 137 4.61 -14.66 4.01
N SER A 138 3.63 -15.52 4.25
CA SER A 138 3.48 -16.25 5.51
C SER A 138 4.69 -17.11 5.84
N ALA A 139 5.41 -17.62 4.85
CA ALA A 139 6.60 -18.45 5.05
C ALA A 139 7.87 -17.62 5.34
N GLY A 140 7.99 -16.42 4.74
CA GLY A 140 9.18 -15.57 4.87
C GLY A 140 9.07 -14.47 5.93
N PHE A 141 7.89 -14.26 6.51
CA PHE A 141 7.63 -13.14 7.40
C PHE A 141 8.08 -13.44 8.85
N PRO A 142 8.93 -12.60 9.46
CA PRO A 142 9.55 -12.90 10.75
C PRO A 142 8.71 -12.53 11.98
N GLN A 143 7.53 -11.91 11.82
CA GLN A 143 6.68 -11.45 12.92
C GLN A 143 5.28 -12.05 12.84
N ASP A 144 4.47 -11.81 13.87
CA ASP A 144 3.08 -12.31 13.93
C ASP A 144 2.14 -11.54 12.99
N TYR A 145 2.35 -10.23 12.80
CA TYR A 145 1.45 -9.35 12.04
C TYR A 145 2.21 -8.49 11.03
N LEU A 146 1.74 -8.43 9.80
CA LEU A 146 2.32 -7.61 8.73
C LEU A 146 2.08 -6.11 8.99
N PHE A 147 0.99 -5.77 9.68
CA PHE A 147 0.56 -4.39 9.95
C PHE A 147 0.36 -4.18 11.45
N PRO A 148 1.43 -3.88 12.22
CA PRO A 148 1.35 -3.86 13.69
C PRO A 148 0.43 -2.77 14.25
N ASN A 149 0.10 -1.73 13.47
CA ASN A 149 -0.77 -0.63 13.87
C ASN A 149 -2.14 -0.66 13.15
N LEU A 150 -2.53 -1.81 12.59
CA LEU A 150 -3.79 -1.94 11.89
C LEU A 150 -4.96 -1.80 12.87
N ARG A 151 -5.88 -0.89 12.55
CA ARG A 151 -7.08 -0.60 13.35
C ARG A 151 -8.35 -1.04 12.64
N THR A 152 -8.35 -0.97 11.31
CA THR A 152 -9.51 -1.31 10.48
C THR A 152 -9.08 -2.21 9.34
N LEU A 153 -9.57 -3.46 9.34
CA LEU A 153 -9.45 -4.38 8.22
C LEU A 153 -10.83 -4.53 7.56
N ARG A 154 -10.92 -4.21 6.27
CA ARG A 154 -12.10 -4.55 5.46
C ARG A 154 -11.73 -5.69 4.54
N TRP A 155 -12.39 -6.82 4.75
CA TRP A 155 -12.14 -8.07 4.05
C TRP A 155 -13.37 -8.47 3.24
N ARG A 156 -13.19 -8.94 2.00
CA ARG A 156 -14.33 -9.43 1.21
C ARG A 156 -14.77 -10.83 1.68
N PRO A 157 -16.07 -11.05 1.92
CA PRO A 157 -16.57 -12.35 2.32
C PRO A 157 -16.49 -13.42 1.21
N ASP A 158 -16.40 -13.05 -0.07
CA ASP A 158 -16.35 -14.00 -1.19
C ASP A 158 -14.96 -14.65 -1.41
N GLN A 159 -13.97 -14.30 -0.58
CA GLN A 159 -12.58 -14.76 -0.68
C GLN A 159 -12.25 -15.88 0.33
N HIS A 160 -13.06 -16.93 0.39
CA HIS A 160 -12.90 -18.02 1.37
C HIS A 160 -11.51 -18.70 1.33
N ALA A 161 -10.91 -18.85 0.14
CA ALA A 161 -9.58 -19.44 -0.02
C ALA A 161 -8.47 -18.61 0.64
N LEU A 162 -8.71 -17.31 0.83
CA LEU A 162 -7.73 -16.37 1.38
C LEU A 162 -7.94 -16.15 2.88
N PHE A 163 -9.08 -16.56 3.42
CA PHE A 163 -9.43 -16.39 4.83
C PHE A 163 -8.40 -16.97 5.81
N PRO A 164 -7.73 -18.12 5.55
CA PRO A 164 -6.67 -18.61 6.45
C PRO A 164 -5.50 -17.63 6.64
N PHE A 165 -5.28 -16.73 5.68
CA PHE A 165 -4.25 -15.71 5.73
C PHE A 165 -4.68 -14.44 6.47
N ILE A 166 -5.92 -14.37 6.98
CA ILE A 166 -6.38 -13.23 7.78
C ILE A 166 -5.50 -13.01 9.02
N ARG A 167 -4.86 -14.08 9.53
CA ARG A 167 -3.90 -14.02 10.64
C ARG A 167 -2.65 -13.18 10.36
N LEU A 168 -2.36 -12.86 9.10
CA LEU A 168 -1.23 -12.00 8.73
C LEU A 168 -1.53 -10.51 8.99
N PHE A 169 -2.78 -10.15 9.29
CA PHE A 169 -3.27 -8.79 9.44
C PHE A 169 -3.74 -8.54 10.86
#